data_AF-A0A925A4W4-F1
#
_entry.id   AF-A0A925A4W4-F1
#
_cell.length_a   1.000
_cell.length_b   1.000
_cell.length_c   1.000
_cell.angle_alpha   90.00
_cell.angle_beta   90.00
_cell.angle_gamma   90.00
#
_symmetry.space_group_name_H-M   'P 1'
#
loop_
_entity.id
_entity.type
_entity.pdbx_description
1 polymer ?
#
loop_
_entity_poly.entity_id
_entity_poly.type
_entity_poly.pdbx_seq_one_letter_code
_entity_poly.pdbx_strand_id
1 'polypeptide(L)'
;MTTSSRRVVVAVTVVACMLLLAGCAEAPALDPLGPQRREQIRQSILDIHWADVVKDYPDALRPEVPAMRPVTDHDQREVVFTCLRASGIPASRTDNGFRYNSSLGQSQLEFEAEKYVCEASSPSESEVVSYLSGSSRAALFDYQRKIVRPCLLSTGAKSPAPPDGGPAYYQSAALAAWDPYMQILAAKPRSRDVAYFEQRCPPLPPWLDLSTVELSRASKR
;
A
#
# COMPACT_ATOMS: atom_id res chain seq x y z
N MET A 1 15.02 -74.09 -25.85
CA MET A 1 13.78 -73.28 -25.75
C MET A 1 13.30 -73.45 -24.32
N THR A 2 13.19 -72.48 -23.43
CA THR A 2 13.05 -71.01 -23.53
C THR A 2 13.55 -70.35 -22.23
N THR A 3 13.84 -69.07 -22.38
CA THR A 3 14.57 -68.10 -21.57
C THR A 3 13.78 -67.48 -20.41
N SER A 4 14.52 -67.10 -19.34
CA SER A 4 14.50 -65.81 -18.65
C SER A 4 13.18 -65.21 -18.09
N SER A 5 13.14 -65.02 -16.77
CA SER A 5 12.52 -63.81 -16.16
C SER A 5 13.03 -63.56 -14.73
N ARG A 6 14.24 -62.99 -14.63
CA ARG A 6 14.67 -62.19 -13.49
C ARG A 6 14.91 -60.79 -14.04
N ARG A 7 14.14 -59.77 -13.60
CA ARG A 7 14.42 -58.31 -13.64
C ARG A 7 13.11 -57.48 -13.79
N VAL A 8 12.18 -57.52 -12.82
CA VAL A 8 11.12 -56.50 -12.73
C VAL A 8 10.70 -56.31 -11.27
N VAL A 9 11.51 -55.72 -10.40
CA VAL A 9 11.02 -55.30 -9.06
C VAL A 9 11.56 -53.93 -8.59
N VAL A 10 12.63 -53.38 -9.16
CA VAL A 10 13.28 -52.20 -8.52
C VAL A 10 12.85 -50.83 -9.08
N ALA A 11 11.95 -50.76 -10.09
CA ALA A 11 11.67 -49.51 -10.80
C ALA A 11 10.41 -48.73 -10.33
N VAL A 12 9.71 -49.15 -9.27
CA VAL A 12 8.40 -48.55 -8.91
C VAL A 12 8.48 -47.54 -7.76
N THR A 13 9.54 -47.53 -6.96
CA THR A 13 9.59 -46.70 -5.73
C THR A 13 10.12 -45.27 -5.90
N VAL A 14 10.74 -44.91 -7.02
CA VAL A 14 11.31 -43.56 -7.19
C VAL A 14 10.31 -42.55 -7.78
N VAL A 15 9.29 -43.01 -8.52
CA VAL A 15 8.33 -42.11 -9.19
C VAL A 15 7.32 -41.50 -8.19
N ALA A 16 7.06 -42.16 -7.06
CA ALA A 16 6.09 -41.69 -6.07
C ALA A 16 6.57 -40.47 -5.25
N CYS A 17 7.87 -40.20 -5.15
CA CYS A 17 8.39 -39.05 -4.40
C CYS A 17 8.37 -37.73 -5.20
N MET A 18 8.33 -37.77 -6.54
CA MET A 18 8.34 -36.53 -7.33
C MET A 18 6.96 -35.86 -7.47
N LEU A 19 5.87 -36.58 -7.20
CA LEU A 19 4.50 -36.05 -7.32
C LEU A 19 4.06 -35.22 -6.09
N LEU A 20 4.79 -35.25 -4.98
CA LEU A 20 4.44 -34.51 -3.76
C LEU A 20 5.01 -33.09 -3.71
N LEU A 21 5.86 -32.69 -4.67
CA LEU A 21 6.48 -31.36 -4.71
C LEU A 21 5.75 -30.34 -5.61
N ALA A 22 4.71 -30.75 -6.33
CA ALA A 22 3.91 -29.87 -7.19
C ALA A 22 2.80 -29.09 -6.44
N GLY A 23 2.72 -29.20 -5.11
CA GLY A 23 1.63 -28.67 -4.30
C GLY A 23 1.79 -27.23 -3.78
N CYS A 24 2.95 -26.59 -3.95
CA CYS A 24 3.15 -25.20 -3.55
C CYS A 24 3.02 -24.25 -4.75
N ALA A 25 1.98 -24.41 -5.56
CA ALA A 25 1.50 -23.28 -6.34
C ALA A 25 0.66 -22.44 -5.38
N GLU A 26 1.25 -21.37 -4.82
CA GLU A 26 0.48 -20.30 -4.18
C GLU A 26 -0.62 -19.90 -5.15
N ALA A 27 -1.86 -20.24 -4.81
CA ALA A 27 -3.01 -19.73 -5.53
C ALA A 27 -2.83 -18.20 -5.60
N PRO A 28 -2.90 -17.58 -6.80
CA PRO A 28 -2.71 -16.14 -6.91
C PRO A 28 -3.66 -15.50 -5.90
N ALA A 29 -3.09 -14.73 -4.96
CA ALA A 29 -3.88 -13.99 -3.99
C ALA A 29 -4.93 -13.22 -4.79
N LEU A 30 -6.21 -13.52 -4.55
CA LEU A 30 -7.30 -12.91 -5.29
C LEU A 30 -7.17 -11.40 -5.09
N ASP A 31 -6.82 -10.68 -6.15
CA ASP A 31 -6.70 -9.23 -6.15
C ASP A 31 -8.10 -8.64 -5.87
N PRO A 32 -8.36 -8.09 -4.66
CA PRO A 32 -9.71 -7.70 -4.25
C PRO A 32 -10.23 -6.46 -4.97
N LEU A 33 -9.38 -5.74 -5.70
CA LEU A 33 -9.73 -4.54 -6.46
C LEU A 33 -9.81 -4.84 -7.96
N GLY A 34 -8.81 -5.51 -8.50
CA GLY A 34 -8.65 -5.66 -9.94
C GLY A 34 -8.24 -4.35 -10.64
N PRO A 35 -7.76 -4.43 -11.89
CA PRO A 35 -7.13 -3.29 -12.57
C PRO A 35 -8.12 -2.17 -12.91
N GLN A 36 -9.35 -2.49 -13.33
CA GLN A 36 -10.34 -1.47 -13.70
C GLN A 36 -10.77 -0.65 -12.48
N ARG A 37 -10.97 -1.29 -11.33
CA ARG A 37 -11.35 -0.58 -10.10
C ARG A 37 -10.21 0.29 -9.60
N ARG A 38 -8.96 -0.18 -9.64
CA ARG A 38 -7.79 0.64 -9.31
C ARG A 38 -7.73 1.89 -10.17
N GLU A 39 -7.93 1.76 -11.48
CA GLU A 39 -7.95 2.91 -12.38
C GLU A 39 -9.08 3.89 -12.04
N GLN A 40 -10.28 3.38 -11.72
CA GLN A 40 -11.38 4.24 -11.28
C GLN A 40 -11.06 5.03 -10.00
N ILE A 41 -10.46 4.36 -9.00
CA ILE A 41 -10.06 5.00 -7.73
C ILE A 41 -8.96 6.04 -8.03
N ARG A 42 -7.97 5.66 -8.83
CA ARG A 42 -6.88 6.53 -9.27
C ARG A 42 -7.42 7.82 -9.88
N GLN A 43 -8.29 7.72 -10.89
CA GLN A 43 -8.90 8.88 -11.55
C GLN A 43 -9.75 9.71 -10.58
N SER A 44 -10.50 9.07 -9.67
CA SER A 44 -11.32 9.80 -8.69
C SER A 44 -10.47 10.66 -7.74
N ILE A 45 -9.38 10.11 -7.21
CA ILE A 45 -8.44 10.82 -6.34
C ILE A 45 -7.81 11.97 -7.12
N LEU A 46 -7.25 11.64 -8.28
CA LEU A 46 -6.68 12.58 -9.21
C LEU A 46 -7.61 13.78 -9.43
N ASP A 47 -8.87 13.54 -9.82
CA ASP A 47 -9.82 14.62 -10.12
C ASP A 47 -10.14 15.50 -8.92
N ILE A 48 -10.25 14.92 -7.73
CA ILE A 48 -10.50 15.67 -6.49
C ILE A 48 -9.33 16.60 -6.16
N HIS A 49 -8.10 16.09 -6.18
CA HIS A 49 -6.91 16.90 -5.89
C HIS A 49 -6.72 18.01 -6.94
N TRP A 50 -7.04 17.73 -8.21
CA TRP A 50 -6.91 18.75 -9.27
C TRP A 50 -8.01 19.81 -9.20
N ALA A 51 -9.21 19.46 -8.74
CA ALA A 51 -10.33 20.39 -8.59
C ALA A 51 -9.99 21.59 -7.70
N ASP A 52 -9.16 21.38 -6.66
CA ASP A 52 -8.69 22.44 -5.77
C ASP A 52 -7.78 23.44 -6.49
N VAL A 53 -6.95 22.98 -7.43
CA VAL A 53 -6.05 23.85 -8.20
C VAL A 53 -6.84 24.70 -9.20
N VAL A 54 -7.73 24.09 -9.97
CA VAL A 54 -8.48 24.81 -11.02
C VAL A 54 -9.52 25.79 -10.50
N LYS A 55 -9.88 25.71 -9.22
CA LYS A 55 -10.71 26.70 -8.54
C LYS A 55 -10.08 28.09 -8.59
N ASP A 56 -8.77 28.17 -8.37
CA ASP A 56 -8.02 29.43 -8.36
C ASP A 56 -7.27 29.66 -9.69
N TYR A 57 -7.02 28.58 -10.46
CA TYR A 57 -6.28 28.61 -11.73
C TYR A 57 -7.01 27.81 -12.84
N PRO A 58 -8.11 28.34 -13.41
CA PRO A 58 -8.98 27.58 -14.33
C PRO A 58 -8.29 27.12 -15.63
N ASP A 59 -7.28 27.86 -16.08
CA ASP A 59 -6.53 27.55 -17.31
C ASP A 59 -5.25 26.72 -17.02
N ALA A 60 -5.06 26.25 -15.78
CA ALA A 60 -3.91 25.45 -15.42
C ALA A 60 -3.88 24.13 -16.20
N LEU A 61 -2.71 23.77 -16.69
CA LEU A 61 -2.48 22.46 -17.29
C LEU A 61 -2.18 21.45 -16.20
N ARG A 62 -2.93 20.36 -16.21
CA ARG A 62 -2.82 19.29 -15.22
C ARG A 62 -1.55 18.45 -15.42
N PRO A 63 -0.65 18.39 -14.42
CA PRO A 63 0.50 17.50 -14.48
C PRO A 63 0.12 16.02 -14.48
N GLU A 64 0.92 15.19 -15.13
CA GLU A 64 0.81 13.72 -15.03
C GLU A 64 1.36 13.21 -13.69
N VAL A 65 0.70 12.19 -13.14
CA VAL A 65 1.07 11.58 -11.85
C VAL A 65 1.37 10.09 -12.08
N PRO A 66 2.57 9.72 -12.53
CA PRO A 66 2.84 8.38 -13.07
C PRO A 66 2.73 7.27 -12.01
N ALA A 67 3.23 7.51 -10.79
CA ALA A 67 3.14 6.58 -9.66
C ALA A 67 2.11 7.07 -8.65
N MET A 68 1.27 6.16 -8.14
CA MET A 68 0.32 6.45 -7.06
C MET A 68 0.36 5.31 -6.05
N ARG A 69 1.20 5.46 -5.04
CA ARG A 69 1.40 4.44 -4.01
C ARG A 69 0.80 4.94 -2.70
N PRO A 70 -0.29 4.33 -2.23
CA PRO A 70 -0.86 4.75 -0.97
C PRO A 70 0.15 4.56 0.17
N VAL A 71 0.11 5.49 1.12
CA VAL A 71 0.94 5.48 2.32
C VAL A 71 0.05 5.52 3.56
N THR A 72 0.59 5.15 4.72
CA THR A 72 -0.17 5.21 5.96
C THR A 72 -0.59 6.66 6.27
N ASP A 73 -1.70 6.84 6.99
CA ASP A 73 -2.16 8.18 7.38
C ASP A 73 -1.11 8.95 8.19
N HIS A 74 -0.27 8.25 8.96
CA HIS A 74 0.76 8.87 9.79
C HIS A 74 2.00 9.30 8.99
N ASP A 75 2.31 8.62 7.87
CA ASP A 75 3.44 8.95 7.01
C ASP A 75 3.11 9.96 5.93
N GLN A 76 1.84 10.08 5.51
CA GLN A 76 1.43 10.87 4.35
C GLN A 76 2.03 12.28 4.34
N ARG A 77 1.93 12.97 5.49
CA ARG A 77 2.49 14.31 5.68
C ARG A 77 4.00 14.38 5.43
N GLU A 78 4.74 13.40 5.93
CA GLU A 78 6.20 13.33 5.76
C GLU A 78 6.60 13.04 4.31
N VAL A 79 5.85 12.15 3.66
CA VAL A 79 6.08 11.76 2.26
C VAL A 79 5.83 12.94 1.33
N VAL A 80 4.71 13.66 1.52
CA VAL A 80 4.39 14.87 0.75
C VAL A 80 5.44 15.96 0.98
N PHE A 81 5.87 16.18 2.22
CA PHE A 81 6.95 17.12 2.53
C PHE A 81 8.25 16.78 1.81
N THR A 82 8.64 15.50 1.83
CA THR A 82 9.86 15.02 1.17
C THR A 82 9.76 15.17 -0.35
N CYS A 83 8.60 14.87 -0.93
CA CYS A 83 8.34 15.07 -2.35
C CYS A 83 8.48 16.55 -2.76
N LEU A 84 7.84 17.47 -2.04
CA LEU A 84 7.92 18.91 -2.32
C LEU A 84 9.36 19.42 -2.26
N ARG A 85 10.13 18.98 -1.27
CA ARG A 85 11.56 19.30 -1.14
C ARG A 85 12.37 18.77 -2.32
N ALA A 86 12.07 17.57 -2.80
CA ALA A 86 12.72 16.97 -3.96
C ALA A 86 12.38 17.70 -5.27
N SER A 87 11.16 18.24 -5.39
CA SER A 87 10.73 19.14 -6.48
C SER A 87 11.32 20.56 -6.37
N GLY A 88 12.19 20.82 -5.39
CA GLY A 88 12.82 22.14 -5.21
C GLY A 88 11.94 23.18 -4.51
N ILE A 89 10.75 22.81 -4.01
CA ILE A 89 9.91 23.70 -3.20
C ILE A 89 10.54 23.88 -1.81
N PRO A 90 10.84 25.12 -1.36
CA PRO A 90 11.31 25.37 -0.01
C PRO A 90 10.21 25.10 1.03
N ALA A 91 10.15 23.86 1.50
CA ALA A 91 9.32 23.47 2.63
C ALA A 91 10.13 23.45 3.94
N SER A 92 9.47 23.82 5.04
CA SER A 92 10.01 23.69 6.39
C SER A 92 8.95 23.16 7.34
N ARG A 93 9.36 22.37 8.34
CA ARG A 93 8.47 21.92 9.40
C ARG A 93 8.07 23.08 10.30
N THR A 94 6.84 23.04 10.80
CA THR A 94 6.34 23.90 11.86
C THR A 94 5.73 23.05 12.97
N ASP A 95 5.46 23.65 14.13
CA ASP A 95 4.84 22.94 15.26
C ASP A 95 3.46 22.35 14.91
N ASN A 96 2.78 22.93 13.91
CA ASN A 96 1.43 22.54 13.48
C ASN A 96 1.38 21.93 12.07
N GLY A 97 2.52 21.60 11.45
CA GLY A 97 2.56 21.02 10.12
C GLY A 97 3.75 21.49 9.29
N PHE A 98 3.48 22.09 8.14
CA PHE A 98 4.50 22.56 7.22
C PHE A 98 4.22 24.00 6.81
N ARG A 99 5.30 24.75 6.64
CA ARG A 99 5.29 26.07 6.02
C ARG A 99 6.07 25.99 4.74
N TYR A 100 5.38 26.35 3.67
CA TYR A 100 5.95 26.52 2.35
C TYR A 100 6.28 27.99 2.20
N ASN A 101 7.54 28.28 1.93
CA ASN A 101 7.92 29.64 1.54
C ASN A 101 7.91 29.65 0.01
N SER A 102 7.19 30.60 -0.61
CA SER A 102 7.43 30.87 -2.02
C SER A 102 8.91 31.20 -2.15
N SER A 103 9.63 30.38 -2.91
CA SER A 103 11.00 30.72 -3.28
C SER A 103 10.97 32.07 -4.03
N LEU A 104 12.05 32.84 -3.95
CA LEU A 104 12.27 33.93 -4.90
C LEU A 104 12.38 33.31 -6.30
N GLY A 105 11.27 33.20 -7.03
CA GLY A 105 11.26 32.73 -8.42
C GLY A 105 10.09 31.84 -8.83
N GLN A 106 9.40 31.16 -7.90
CA GLN A 106 8.23 30.32 -8.24
C GLN A 106 6.91 31.08 -8.07
N SER A 107 6.03 30.92 -9.05
CA SER A 107 4.63 31.35 -9.00
C SER A 107 3.83 30.48 -8.03
N GLN A 108 2.71 31.01 -7.54
CA GLN A 108 1.79 30.24 -6.71
C GLN A 108 1.20 29.05 -7.47
N LEU A 109 0.97 29.18 -8.78
CA LEU A 109 0.49 28.09 -9.63
C LEU A 109 1.49 26.93 -9.68
N GLU A 110 2.80 27.21 -9.84
CA GLU A 110 3.82 26.17 -9.82
C GLU A 110 3.84 25.42 -8.48
N PHE A 111 3.67 26.15 -7.37
CA PHE A 111 3.56 25.53 -6.05
C PHE A 111 2.33 24.61 -5.93
N GLU A 112 1.14 25.07 -6.34
CA GLU A 112 -0.07 24.24 -6.26
C GLU A 112 -0.02 23.03 -7.20
N ALA A 113 0.60 23.17 -8.38
CA ALA A 113 0.81 22.07 -9.31
C ALA A 113 1.75 20.99 -8.72
N GLU A 114 2.86 21.38 -8.11
CA GLU A 114 3.79 20.45 -7.45
C GLU A 114 3.16 19.80 -6.21
N LYS A 115 2.40 20.57 -5.43
CA LYS A 115 1.64 20.04 -4.30
C LYS A 115 0.62 18.98 -4.75
N TYR A 116 -0.13 19.26 -5.81
CA TYR A 116 -1.02 18.28 -6.44
C TYR A 116 -0.29 17.00 -6.81
N VAL A 117 0.88 17.10 -7.49
CA VAL A 117 1.67 15.91 -7.86
C VAL A 117 2.08 15.12 -6.62
N CYS A 118 2.58 15.79 -5.58
CA CYS A 118 3.05 15.12 -4.37
C CYS A 118 1.94 14.46 -3.56
N GLU A 119 0.81 15.15 -3.37
CA GLU A 119 -0.35 14.62 -2.65
C GLU A 119 -1.00 13.47 -3.43
N ALA A 120 -1.22 13.64 -4.72
CA ALA A 120 -1.82 12.59 -5.56
C ALA A 120 -0.88 11.39 -5.75
N SER A 121 0.44 11.56 -5.79
CA SER A 121 1.39 10.43 -5.92
C SER A 121 1.41 9.51 -4.70
N SER A 122 1.01 10.03 -3.53
CA SER A 122 1.06 9.31 -2.25
C SER A 122 -0.23 9.54 -1.44
N PRO A 123 -1.39 9.09 -1.94
CA PRO A 123 -2.66 9.28 -1.24
C PRO A 123 -2.63 8.57 0.11
N SER A 124 -3.38 9.07 1.08
CA SER A 124 -3.43 8.43 2.40
C SER A 124 -4.19 7.10 2.33
N GLU A 125 -3.91 6.19 3.27
CA GLU A 125 -4.66 4.94 3.41
C GLU A 125 -6.15 5.23 3.55
N SER A 126 -6.52 6.17 4.42
CA SER A 126 -7.92 6.55 4.67
C SER A 126 -8.63 7.06 3.41
N GLU A 127 -7.93 7.84 2.57
CA GLU A 127 -8.44 8.34 1.30
C GLU A 127 -8.78 7.18 0.37
N VAL A 128 -7.87 6.22 0.19
CA VAL A 128 -8.10 5.05 -0.67
C VAL A 128 -9.18 4.13 -0.09
N VAL A 129 -9.16 3.89 1.23
CA VAL A 129 -10.13 3.05 1.95
C VAL A 129 -11.56 3.55 1.79
N SER A 130 -11.74 4.87 1.65
CA SER A 130 -13.05 5.48 1.42
C SER A 130 -13.75 4.95 0.15
N TYR A 131 -12.97 4.60 -0.88
CA TYR A 131 -13.47 4.06 -2.16
C TYR A 131 -13.65 2.54 -2.19
N LEU A 132 -13.17 1.82 -1.18
CA LEU A 132 -13.24 0.36 -1.15
C LEU A 132 -14.68 -0.12 -0.95
N SER A 133 -15.04 -1.22 -1.62
CA SER A 133 -16.29 -1.93 -1.32
C SER A 133 -16.19 -2.64 0.04
N GLY A 134 -17.31 -3.12 0.57
CA GLY A 134 -17.30 -3.93 1.81
C GLY A 134 -16.38 -5.16 1.72
N SER A 135 -16.30 -5.82 0.56
CA SER A 135 -15.43 -6.99 0.37
C SER A 135 -13.95 -6.60 0.32
N SER A 136 -13.58 -5.51 -0.36
CA SER A 136 -12.19 -5.05 -0.40
C SER A 136 -11.73 -4.52 0.97
N ARG A 137 -12.62 -3.89 1.76
CA ARG A 137 -12.32 -3.53 3.16
C ARG A 137 -12.11 -4.76 4.04
N ALA A 138 -12.95 -5.78 3.87
CA ALA A 138 -12.76 -7.05 4.59
C ALA A 138 -11.42 -7.73 4.21
N ALA A 139 -10.98 -7.64 2.95
CA ALA A 139 -9.70 -8.14 2.51
C ALA A 139 -8.51 -7.38 3.12
N LEU A 140 -8.60 -6.04 3.24
CA LEU A 140 -7.59 -5.22 3.93
C LEU A 140 -7.47 -5.61 5.40
N PHE A 141 -8.61 -5.75 6.09
CA PHE A 141 -8.62 -6.19 7.47
C PHE A 141 -8.02 -7.60 7.64
N ASP A 142 -8.35 -8.53 6.73
CA ASP A 142 -7.78 -9.87 6.75
C ASP A 142 -6.27 -9.88 6.54
N TYR A 143 -5.75 -9.00 5.67
CA TYR A 143 -4.31 -8.79 5.51
C TYR A 143 -3.67 -8.30 6.82
N GLN A 144 -4.23 -7.26 7.44
CA GLN A 144 -3.75 -6.73 8.71
C GLN A 144 -3.76 -7.79 9.83
N ARG A 145 -4.84 -8.57 9.93
CA ARG A 145 -5.01 -9.60 10.97
C ARG A 145 -4.14 -10.84 10.75
N LYS A 146 -4.05 -11.34 9.52
CA LYS A 146 -3.42 -12.64 9.21
C LYS A 146 -1.97 -12.52 8.78
N ILE A 147 -1.56 -11.34 8.29
CA ILE A 147 -0.20 -11.11 7.78
C ILE A 147 0.55 -10.11 8.67
N VAL A 148 0.05 -8.87 8.78
CA VAL A 148 0.79 -7.78 9.44
C VAL A 148 0.98 -8.03 10.92
N ARG A 149 -0.11 -8.30 11.66
CA ARG A 149 -0.02 -8.53 13.11
C ARG A 149 0.86 -9.73 13.47
N PRO A 150 0.73 -10.92 12.87
CA PRO A 150 1.64 -12.03 13.14
C PRO A 150 3.10 -11.71 12.83
N CYS A 151 3.37 -10.95 11.76
CA CYS A 151 4.72 -10.46 11.45
C CYS A 151 5.25 -9.53 12.55
N LEU A 152 4.46 -8.56 13.00
CA LEU A 152 4.85 -7.66 14.08
C LEU A 152 5.21 -8.44 15.35
N LEU A 153 4.35 -9.39 15.74
CA LEU A 153 4.61 -10.24 16.92
C LEU A 153 5.86 -11.11 16.75
N SER A 154 6.14 -11.65 15.56
CA SER A 154 7.33 -12.46 15.31
C SER A 154 8.63 -11.64 15.34
N THR A 155 8.56 -10.34 15.03
CA THR A 155 9.68 -9.40 15.19
C THR A 155 9.87 -8.90 16.63
N GLY A 156 9.01 -9.31 17.56
CA GLY A 156 9.04 -8.88 18.96
C GLY A 156 8.32 -7.54 19.22
N ALA A 157 7.63 -6.98 18.23
CA ALA A 157 6.82 -5.78 18.41
C ALA A 157 5.53 -6.08 19.16
N LYS A 158 4.98 -5.06 19.84
CA LYS A 158 3.65 -5.13 20.46
C LYS A 158 2.59 -4.80 19.41
N SER A 159 1.51 -5.58 19.38
CA SER A 159 0.38 -5.34 18.49
C SER A 159 -0.93 -5.76 19.18
N PRO A 160 -1.99 -4.94 19.12
CA PRO A 160 -3.27 -5.23 19.77
C PRO A 160 -3.90 -6.51 19.21
N ALA A 161 -4.67 -7.23 20.03
CA ALA A 161 -5.53 -8.30 19.52
C ALA A 161 -6.59 -7.70 18.57
N PRO A 162 -6.93 -8.38 17.46
CA PRO A 162 -8.04 -7.95 16.61
C PRO A 162 -9.36 -8.06 17.39
N PRO A 163 -10.36 -7.22 17.08
CA PRO A 163 -11.69 -7.32 17.69
C PRO A 163 -12.39 -8.65 17.34
N ASP A 164 -13.19 -9.18 18.27
CA ASP A 164 -13.85 -10.49 18.15
C ASP A 164 -15.09 -10.49 17.21
N GLY A 165 -15.39 -9.36 16.55
CA GLY A 165 -16.67 -9.10 15.90
C GLY A 165 -16.92 -9.76 14.53
N GLY A 166 -15.94 -10.47 13.96
CA GLY A 166 -16.10 -11.14 12.66
C GLY A 166 -16.45 -10.19 11.50
N PRO A 167 -16.76 -10.72 10.30
CA PRO A 167 -16.97 -9.94 9.06
C PRO A 167 -17.96 -8.76 9.13
N ALA A 168 -18.97 -8.85 10.00
CA ALA A 168 -20.03 -7.85 10.13
C ALA A 168 -19.59 -6.60 10.91
N TYR A 169 -18.68 -6.74 11.88
CA TYR A 169 -18.06 -5.61 12.58
C TYR A 169 -17.33 -4.68 11.59
N TYR A 170 -16.79 -5.25 10.49
CA TYR A 170 -16.04 -4.55 9.45
C TYR A 170 -16.88 -3.83 8.39
N GLN A 171 -18.21 -3.77 8.54
CA GLN A 171 -19.06 -2.90 7.72
C GLN A 171 -19.46 -1.62 8.47
N SER A 172 -19.10 -1.51 9.75
CA SER A 172 -19.46 -0.39 10.61
C SER A 172 -18.34 0.66 10.69
N ALA A 173 -18.71 1.91 11.01
CA ALA A 173 -17.77 3.01 11.24
C ALA A 173 -16.76 2.75 12.38
N ALA A 174 -16.95 1.69 13.19
CA ALA A 174 -16.00 1.26 14.23
C ALA A 174 -14.68 0.69 13.68
N LEU A 175 -14.59 0.45 12.36
CA LEU A 175 -13.38 0.08 11.63
C LEU A 175 -12.18 1.00 11.89
N ALA A 176 -12.41 2.29 12.12
CA ALA A 176 -11.34 3.29 12.21
C ALA A 176 -10.45 3.15 13.46
N ALA A 177 -10.80 2.27 14.42
CA ALA A 177 -10.14 2.25 15.73
C ALA A 177 -9.06 1.15 15.89
N TRP A 178 -9.02 0.14 15.02
CA TRP A 178 -8.04 -0.96 15.16
C TRP A 178 -7.02 -0.94 14.02
N ASP A 179 -5.75 -0.82 14.41
CA ASP A 179 -4.59 -0.88 13.54
C ASP A 179 -3.51 -1.72 14.23
N PRO A 180 -2.91 -2.74 13.57
CA PRO A 180 -1.78 -3.51 14.11
C PRO A 180 -0.61 -2.65 14.63
N TYR A 181 -0.40 -1.46 14.07
CA TYR A 181 0.67 -0.53 14.43
C TYR A 181 0.32 0.41 15.58
N MET A 182 -0.94 0.51 16.01
CA MET A 182 -1.38 1.55 16.96
C MET A 182 -0.59 1.56 18.27
N GLN A 183 -0.17 0.39 18.79
CA GLN A 183 0.63 0.31 20.02
C GLN A 183 2.08 0.74 19.81
N ILE A 184 2.64 0.48 18.63
CA ILE A 184 3.97 0.94 18.23
C ILE A 184 3.92 2.47 18.13
N LEU A 185 2.96 3.03 17.39
CA LEU A 185 2.83 4.47 17.19
C LEU A 185 2.51 5.23 18.48
N ALA A 186 1.65 4.67 19.35
CA ALA A 186 1.32 5.27 20.65
C ALA A 186 2.53 5.41 21.57
N ALA A 187 3.56 4.57 21.42
CA ALA A 187 4.82 4.67 22.16
C ALA A 187 5.72 5.83 21.69
N LYS A 188 5.32 6.56 20.64
CA LYS A 188 6.09 7.65 20.00
C LYS A 188 7.54 7.25 19.69
N PRO A 189 7.76 6.14 18.96
CA PRO A 189 9.09 5.64 18.61
C PRO A 189 9.81 6.62 17.67
N ARG A 190 11.11 6.43 17.48
CA ARG A 190 11.85 7.18 16.46
C ARG A 190 11.38 6.71 15.07
N SER A 191 11.37 7.60 14.09
CA SER A 191 10.92 7.27 12.72
C SER A 191 11.65 6.07 12.12
N ARG A 192 12.94 5.90 12.41
CA ARG A 192 13.73 4.73 11.95
C ARG A 192 13.24 3.40 12.54
N ASP A 193 12.67 3.42 13.74
CA ASP A 193 12.18 2.22 14.42
C ASP A 193 10.82 1.82 13.80
N VAL A 194 9.99 2.80 13.44
CA VAL A 194 8.74 2.57 12.67
C VAL A 194 9.07 1.99 11.29
N ALA A 195 9.95 2.66 10.55
CA ALA A 195 10.38 2.21 9.22
C ALA A 195 10.98 0.79 9.23
N TYR A 196 11.69 0.41 10.30
CA TYR A 196 12.20 -0.95 10.47
C TYR A 196 11.08 -2.00 10.48
N PHE A 197 9.98 -1.72 11.19
CA PHE A 197 8.82 -2.60 11.24
C PHE A 197 8.05 -2.59 9.93
N GLU A 198 7.78 -1.42 9.35
CA GLU A 198 7.00 -1.30 8.11
C GLU A 198 7.68 -1.93 6.91
N GLN A 199 9.01 -1.87 6.83
CA GLN A 199 9.75 -2.59 5.78
C GLN A 199 9.62 -4.11 5.89
N ARG A 200 9.45 -4.65 7.11
CA ARG A 200 9.34 -6.10 7.36
C ARG A 200 7.90 -6.60 7.35
N CYS A 201 7.00 -5.78 7.86
CA CYS A 201 5.59 -6.06 8.05
C CYS A 201 4.77 -4.95 7.40
N PRO A 202 4.75 -4.86 6.05
CA PRO A 202 4.13 -3.74 5.35
C PRO A 202 2.71 -3.48 5.86
N PRO A 203 2.37 -2.24 6.29
CA PRO A 203 1.06 -1.93 6.84
C PRO A 203 -0.04 -2.06 5.77
N LEU A 204 0.30 -1.77 4.51
CA LEU A 204 -0.61 -1.80 3.38
C LEU A 204 -0.28 -2.98 2.44
N PRO A 205 -1.30 -3.69 1.94
CA PRO A 205 -1.08 -4.76 0.98
C PRO A 205 -0.74 -4.22 -0.41
N PRO A 206 0.06 -4.95 -1.21
CA PRO A 206 0.46 -4.52 -2.56
C PRO A 206 -0.70 -4.28 -3.54
N TRP A 207 -1.85 -4.92 -3.33
CA TRP A 207 -3.02 -4.78 -4.21
C TRP A 207 -3.70 -3.40 -4.11
N LEU A 208 -3.34 -2.59 -3.09
CA LEU A 208 -3.75 -1.19 -2.97
C LEU A 208 -2.94 -0.23 -3.85
N ASP A 209 -1.78 -0.64 -4.40
CA ASP A 209 -0.98 0.21 -5.29
C ASP A 209 -1.82 0.66 -6.50
N LEU A 210 -1.97 1.98 -6.68
CA LEU A 210 -2.76 2.60 -7.75
C LEU A 210 -1.89 3.05 -8.92
N SER A 211 -0.61 2.66 -8.94
CA SER A 211 0.30 2.97 -10.05
C SER A 211 -0.13 2.27 -11.33
N THR A 212 0.14 2.91 -12.48
CA THR A 212 -0.18 2.33 -13.78
C THR A 212 0.63 1.06 -14.04
N VAL A 213 0.05 0.14 -14.82
CA VAL A 213 0.59 -1.21 -15.07
C VAL A 213 2.00 -1.19 -15.70
N GLU A 214 2.36 -0.13 -16.41
CA GLU A 214 3.69 0.02 -17.02
C GLU A 214 4.81 0.15 -15.98
N LEU A 215 4.58 0.85 -14.87
CA LEU A 215 5.56 1.01 -13.78
C LEU A 215 5.67 -0.23 -12.90
N SER A 216 4.57 -0.99 -12.75
CA SER A 216 4.56 -2.26 -12.01
C SER A 216 5.48 -3.32 -12.65
N ARG A 217 5.66 -3.29 -13.99
CA ARG A 217 6.61 -4.17 -14.69
C ARG A 217 8.07 -3.70 -14.58
N ALA A 218 8.30 -2.39 -14.50
CA ALA A 218 9.65 -1.83 -14.35
C ALA A 218 10.25 -2.12 -12.96
N SER A 219 9.42 -2.15 -11.90
CA SER A 219 9.87 -2.48 -10.54
C SER A 219 10.21 -3.95 -10.30
N LYS A 220 9.93 -4.85 -11.26
CA LYS A 220 10.20 -6.30 -11.19
C LYS A 220 11.43 -6.73 -12.01
N ARG A 221 12.18 -5.78 -12.58
CA ARG A 221 13.42 -6.05 -13.33
C ARG A 221 14.64 -5.61 -12.55
#